data_AF-A0A0L0EZB0-F1
#
_entry.id   AF-A0A0L0EZB0-F1
#
_cell.length_a   1.000
_cell.length_b   1.000
_cell.length_c   1.000
_cell.angle_alpha   90.00
_cell.angle_beta   90.00
_cell.angle_gamma   90.00
#
_symmetry.space_group_name_H-M   'P 1'
#
loop_
_entity.id
_entity.type
_entity.pdbx_description
1 polymer ?
#
loop_
_entity_poly.entity_id
_entity_poly.type
_entity_poly.pdbx_seq_one_letter_code
_entity_poly.pdbx_strand_id
1 'polypeptide(L)' 'MPGVVDVMGAEDLARLGCSNDIGMFPGDEELFAAREVKAVGQPIALVLADTYQYAREAVKKVAVK' A
#
# COMPACT_ATOMS: atom_id res chain seq x y z
N MET A 1 0.44 -16.54 -0.08
CA MET A 1 -0.19 -16.95 1.20
C MET A 1 -1.62 -17.40 0.92
N PRO A 2 -2.24 -18.29 1.73
CA PRO A 2 -3.62 -18.70 1.49
C PRO A 2 -4.56 -17.49 1.42
N GLY A 3 -5.41 -17.45 0.40
CA GLY A 3 -6.43 -16.43 0.18
C GLY A 3 -5.91 -15.02 -0.12
N VAL A 4 -4.60 -14.81 -0.32
CA VAL A 4 -4.08 -13.53 -0.83
C VAL A 4 -4.31 -13.47 -2.33
N VAL A 5 -4.96 -12.39 -2.77
CA VAL A 5 -5.28 -12.13 -4.17
C VAL A 5 -4.20 -11.26 -4.80
N ASP A 6 -3.79 -10.19 -4.13
CA ASP A 6 -2.81 -9.25 -4.66
C ASP A 6 -2.07 -8.46 -3.57
N VAL A 7 -0.94 -7.85 -3.93
CA VAL A 7 -0.21 -6.87 -3.12
C VAL A 7 0.13 -5.68 -4.01
N MET A 8 -0.42 -4.51 -3.68
CA MET A 8 -0.30 -3.31 -4.52
C MET A 8 0.46 -2.20 -3.80
N GLY A 9 1.33 -1.51 -4.53
CA GLY A 9 2.06 -0.32 -4.05
C GLY A 9 1.85 0.91 -4.93
N ALA A 10 2.69 1.94 -4.72
CA ALA A 10 2.63 3.19 -5.49
C ALA A 10 2.78 2.98 -7.01
N GLU A 11 3.62 2.03 -7.43
CA GLU A 11 3.83 1.71 -8.86
C GLU A 11 2.58 1.12 -9.52
N ASP A 12 1.78 0.35 -8.77
CA ASP A 12 0.52 -0.21 -9.27
C ASP A 12 -0.52 0.88 -9.50
N LEU A 13 -0.57 1.91 -8.64
CA LEU A 13 -1.48 3.05 -8.84
C LEU A 13 -1.16 3.76 -10.16
N ALA A 14 0.13 3.99 -10.45
CA ALA A 14 0.54 4.59 -11.72
C ALA A 14 0.14 3.71 -12.93
N ARG A 15 0.31 2.39 -12.82
CA ARG A 15 -0.10 1.44 -13.87
C ARG A 15 -1.61 1.41 -14.09
N LEU A 16 -2.40 1.63 -13.04
CA LEU A 16 -3.87 1.68 -13.08
C LEU A 16 -4.41 3.08 -13.46
N GLY A 17 -3.55 4.09 -13.58
CA GLY A 17 -3.95 5.47 -13.84
C GLY A 17 -4.59 6.18 -12.64
N CYS A 18 -4.33 5.70 -11.42
CA CYS A 18 -4.80 6.30 -10.17
C CYS A 18 -3.79 7.33 -9.63
N SER A 19 -4.29 8.33 -8.90
CA SER A 19 -3.43 9.25 -8.14
C SER A 19 -2.88 8.55 -6.89
N ASN A 20 -1.62 8.84 -6.55
CA ASN A 20 -1.01 8.44 -5.27
C ASN A 20 -1.11 9.54 -4.20
N ASP A 21 -1.98 10.54 -4.38
CA ASP A 21 -2.14 11.69 -3.49
C ASP A 21 -3.45 11.58 -2.69
N ILE A 22 -3.35 11.73 -1.36
CA ILE A 22 -4.48 11.78 -0.41
C ILE A 22 -4.53 13.09 0.38
N GLY A 23 -3.62 14.02 0.08
CA GLY A 23 -3.55 15.32 0.73
C GLY A 23 -4.72 16.22 0.33
N MET A 24 -5.10 17.12 1.23
CA MET A 24 -6.01 18.22 0.90
C MET A 24 -5.29 19.25 0.02
N PHE A 25 -6.03 19.91 -0.89
CA PHE A 25 -5.49 20.93 -1.80
C PHE A 25 -4.46 21.85 -1.11
N PRO A 26 -3.23 21.99 -1.65
CA PRO A 26 -2.78 21.59 -2.99
C PRO A 26 -2.30 20.13 -3.14
N GLY A 27 -2.32 19.30 -2.08
CA GLY A 27 -1.92 17.89 -2.09
C GLY A 27 -0.41 17.67 -1.89
N ASP A 28 -0.02 17.03 -0.79
CA ASP A 28 1.37 16.72 -0.46
C ASP A 28 1.58 15.38 0.30
N GLU A 29 0.52 14.58 0.43
CA GLU A 29 0.53 13.32 1.19
C GLU A 29 0.34 12.11 0.27
N GLU A 30 1.30 11.19 0.29
CA GLU A 30 1.25 9.98 -0.54
C GLU A 30 0.39 8.89 0.12
N LEU A 31 -0.50 8.25 -0.65
CA LEU A 31 -1.26 7.09 -0.20
C LEU A 31 -0.33 5.92 0.14
N PHE A 32 0.56 5.58 -0.79
CA PHE A 32 1.63 4.62 -0.60
C PHE A 32 2.98 5.32 -0.75
N ALA A 33 3.89 5.13 0.22
CA ALA A 33 5.24 5.65 0.16
C ALA A 33 5.95 5.20 -1.13
N ALA A 34 6.26 6.14 -2.03
CA ALA A 34 6.79 5.81 -3.34
C ALA A 34 8.34 5.79 -3.39
N ARG A 35 8.99 6.61 -2.56
CA ARG A 35 10.46 6.74 -2.53
C ARG A 35 11.05 6.55 -1.14
N GLU A 36 10.44 7.17 -0.14
CA GLU A 36 10.89 7.11 1.25
C GLU A 36 9.70 7.14 2.20
N VAL A 37 9.91 6.59 3.40
CA VAL A 37 8.93 6.65 4.49
C VAL A 37 9.17 7.91 5.29
N LYS A 38 8.19 8.79 5.35
CA LYS A 38 8.24 10.09 6.06
C LYS A 38 7.82 9.97 7.53
N ALA A 39 7.05 8.95 7.89
CA ALA A 39 6.55 8.75 9.25
C ALA A 39 6.27 7.27 9.58
N VAL A 40 6.36 6.92 10.87
CA VAL A 40 5.97 5.59 11.36
C VAL A 40 4.48 5.39 11.17
N GLY A 41 4.10 4.32 10.48
CA GLY A 41 2.71 4.00 10.15
C GLY A 41 2.24 4.48 8.78
N GLN A 42 3.10 5.19 8.01
CA GLN A 42 2.79 5.51 6.63
C GLN A 42 2.60 4.21 5.81
N PRO A 43 1.52 4.07 5.03
CA PRO A 43 1.33 2.89 4.20
C PRO A 43 2.40 2.79 3.10
N ILE A 44 2.90 1.59 2.85
CA ILE A 44 3.86 1.29 1.77
C ILE A 44 3.18 0.48 0.67
N ALA A 45 2.30 -0.44 1.07
CA ALA A 45 1.54 -1.30 0.19
C ALA A 45 0.24 -1.73 0.85
N LEU A 46 -0.69 -2.23 0.04
CA LEU A 46 -1.94 -2.84 0.47
C LEU A 46 -1.95 -4.32 0.08
N VAL A 47 -2.38 -5.16 1.01
CA VAL A 47 -2.62 -6.60 0.75
C VAL A 47 -4.12 -6.82 0.56
N LEU A 48 -4.48 -7.34 -0.61
CA LEU A 48 -5.84 -7.78 -0.93
C LEU A 48 -5.96 -9.28 -0.69
N ALA A 49 -6.97 -9.71 0.05
CA ALA A 49 -7.22 -11.11 0.36
C ALA A 49 -8.71 -11.41 0.51
N ASP A 50 -9.08 -12.69 0.37
CA ASP A 50 -10.46 -13.19 0.50
C ASP A 50 -11.07 -12.89 1.88
N THR A 51 -10.24 -12.84 2.92
CA THR A 51 -10.65 -12.50 4.28
C THR A 51 -9.69 -11.52 4.92
N TYR A 52 -10.21 -10.73 5.87
CA TYR A 52 -9.42 -9.82 6.67
C TYR A 52 -8.27 -10.54 7.41
N GLN A 53 -8.52 -11.73 7.93
CA GLN A 53 -7.57 -12.55 8.65
C GLN A 53 -6.39 -12.95 7.75
N TYR A 54 -6.65 -13.35 6.51
CA TYR A 54 -5.60 -13.66 5.56
C TYR A 54 -4.77 -12.43 5.18
N ALA A 55 -5.39 -11.27 4.94
CA ALA A 55 -4.67 -10.03 4.72
C ALA A 55 -3.79 -9.65 5.92
N ARG A 56 -4.32 -9.77 7.14
CA ARG A 56 -3.64 -9.41 8.38
C ARG A 56 -2.45 -10.31 8.70
N GLU A 57 -2.52 -11.59 8.37
CA GLU A 57 -1.37 -12.49 8.51
C GLU A 57 -0.36 -12.32 7.38
N ALA A 58 -0.82 -11.95 6.17
CA ALA A 58 0.04 -11.72 5.03
C ALA A 58 0.90 -10.46 5.16
N VAL A 59 0.33 -9.36 5.65
CA VAL A 59 1.08 -8.10 5.80
C VAL A 59 2.29 -8.26 6.73
N LYS A 60 2.24 -9.14 7.73
CA LYS A 60 3.37 -9.42 8.65
C LYS A 60 4.56 -10.10 7.97
N LYS A 61 4.37 -10.67 6.77
CA LYS A 61 5.42 -11.37 6.01
C LYS A 61 6.02 -10.50 4.90
N VAL A 62 5.47 -9.30 4.68
CA VAL A 62 6.04 -8.34 3.75
C VAL A 62 7.37 -7.85 4.32
N ALA A 63 8.45 -8.12 3.60
CA ALA A 63 9.77 -7.59 3.94
C ALA A 63 9.97 -6.28 3.17
N VAL A 64 10.18 -5.19 3.91
CA VAL A 64 10.56 -3.89 3.36
C VAL A 64 12.07 -3.75 3.58
N LYS A 65 12.80 -3.21 2.59
CA LYS A 65 14.23 -2.94 2.68
C LYS A 65 14.50 -1.45 2.69
#